data_AF-A0AA38AIX9-F1
#
_entry.id   AF-A0AA38AIX9-F1
#
_cell.length_a   1.000
_cell.length_b   1.000
_cell.length_c   1.000
_cell.angle_alpha   90.00
_cell.angle_beta   90.00
_cell.angle_gamma   90.00
#
_symmetry.space_group_name_H-M   'P 1'
#
loop_
_entity.id
_entity.type
_entity.pdbx_description
1 polymer ?
#
loop_
_entity_poly.entity_id
_entity_poly.type
_entity_poly.pdbx_seq_one_letter_code
_entity_poly.pdbx_strand_id
1 'polypeptide(L)'
;MADELKVDVDGLIRAGADVGEQAAALSASHLQSMVGLSDSEPGWVGSSADALVRMSETWQRVSDNHHTALTEQAAHVAEASQRFRAMDERGAADLEQIVDQADGVN
;
A
#
# COMPACT_ATOMS: atom_id res chain seq x y z
N MET A 1 -31.36 -3.47 -11.78
CA MET A 1 -30.98 -2.12 -11.35
C MET A 1 -29.59 -2.26 -10.78
N ALA A 2 -28.57 -1.88 -11.54
CA ALA A 2 -27.23 -1.78 -10.99
C ALA A 2 -27.23 -0.48 -10.20
N ASP A 3 -27.09 -0.56 -8.87
CA ASP A 3 -26.76 0.62 -8.08
C ASP A 3 -25.55 1.27 -8.76
N GLU A 4 -25.67 2.56 -9.03
CA GLU A 4 -24.60 3.38 -9.56
C GLU A 4 -23.45 3.30 -8.56
N LEU A 5 -22.47 2.46 -8.87
CA LEU A 5 -21.38 2.13 -7.97
C LEU A 5 -20.42 3.32 -7.94
N LYS A 6 -20.79 4.34 -7.16
CA LYS A 6 -20.00 5.54 -6.98
C LYS A 6 -18.76 5.14 -6.20
N VAL A 7 -17.61 5.16 -6.87
CA VAL A 7 -16.33 4.80 -6.26
C VAL A 7 -16.01 5.82 -5.17
N ASP A 8 -15.86 5.36 -3.93
CA ASP A 8 -15.36 6.20 -2.83
C ASP A 8 -13.85 6.41 -2.98
N VAL A 9 -13.49 7.43 -3.76
CA VAL A 9 -12.09 7.78 -4.06
C VAL A 9 -11.32 8.16 -2.79
N ASP A 10 -11.95 8.88 -1.86
CA ASP A 10 -11.30 9.27 -0.61
C ASP A 10 -11.09 8.06 0.32
N GLY A 11 -12.03 7.11 0.32
CA GLY A 11 -11.88 5.81 0.94
C GLY A 11 -10.71 5.00 0.37
N LEU A 12 -10.54 4.98 -0.95
CA LEU A 12 -9.42 4.30 -1.61
C LEU A 12 -8.07 4.97 -1.28
N ILE A 13 -8.00 6.31 -1.29
CA ILE A 13 -6.77 7.04 -0.91
C ILE A 13 -6.38 6.71 0.54
N ARG A 14 -7.36 6.73 1.45
CA ARG A 14 -7.14 6.37 2.85
C ARG A 14 -6.65 4.94 2.98
N ALA A 15 -7.29 3.99 2.29
CA ALA A 15 -6.88 2.59 2.32
C ALA A 15 -5.45 2.39 1.79
N GLY A 16 -5.04 3.09 0.74
CA GLY A 16 -3.66 3.06 0.25
C GLY A 16 -2.65 3.59 1.27
N ALA A 17 -2.97 4.71 1.95
CA ALA A 17 -2.14 5.26 3.01
C ALA A 17 -2.03 4.31 4.21
N ASP A 18 -3.15 3.73 4.66
CA ASP A 18 -3.20 2.78 5.78
C ASP A 18 -2.34 1.54 5.50
N VAL A 19 -2.37 1.00 4.28
CA VAL A 19 -1.51 -0.11 3.87
C VAL A 19 -0.03 0.27 3.93
N GLY A 20 0.33 1.47 3.48
CA GLY A 20 1.70 1.98 3.56
C GLY A 20 2.20 2.13 5.00
N GLU A 21 1.36 2.67 5.89
CA GLU A 21 1.68 2.79 7.32
C GLU A 21 1.86 1.41 7.98
N GLN A 22 0.97 0.46 7.69
CA GLN A 22 1.07 -0.91 8.20
C GLN A 22 2.33 -1.61 7.68
N ALA A 23 2.69 -1.39 6.41
CA ALA A 23 3.93 -1.93 5.83
C ALA A 23 5.19 -1.38 6.52
N ALA A 24 5.19 -0.09 6.88
CA ALA A 24 6.28 0.53 7.62
C ALA A 24 6.35 0.00 9.07
N ALA A 25 5.21 -0.11 9.75
CA ALA A 25 5.13 -0.66 11.11
C ALA A 25 5.61 -2.12 11.17
N LEU A 26 5.20 -2.94 10.21
CA LEU A 26 5.65 -4.33 10.09
C LEU A 26 7.17 -4.42 9.89
N SER A 27 7.72 -3.60 8.98
CA SER A 27 9.16 -3.53 8.73
C SER A 27 9.95 -3.16 9.99
N ALA A 28 9.48 -2.14 10.74
CA ALA A 28 10.09 -1.75 12.01
C ALA A 28 10.04 -2.87 13.05
N SER A 29 8.90 -3.57 13.17
CA SER A 29 8.74 -4.70 14.08
C SER A 29 9.67 -5.88 13.73
N HIS A 30 9.88 -6.14 12.44
CA HIS A 30 10.84 -7.15 11.99
C HIS A 30 12.27 -6.78 12.34
N LEU A 31 12.69 -5.52 12.09
CA LEU A 31 14.02 -5.04 12.48
C LEU A 31 14.26 -5.16 13.99
N GLN A 32 13.27 -4.83 14.81
CA GLN A 32 13.38 -4.99 16.27
C GLN A 32 13.54 -6.46 16.68
N SER A 33 12.82 -7.36 16.02
CA SER A 33 12.91 -8.80 16.28
C SER A 33 14.28 -9.35 15.91
N MET A 34 14.87 -8.86 14.81
CA MET A 34 16.22 -9.20 14.37
C MET A 34 17.29 -8.74 15.37
N VAL A 35 17.15 -7.54 15.94
CA VAL A 35 18.03 -7.07 17.02
C VAL A 35 17.97 -8.01 18.22
N GLY A 36 16.78 -8.39 18.68
CA GLY A 36 16.63 -9.34 19.80
C GLY A 36 17.22 -10.72 19.49
N LEU A 37 17.15 -11.15 18.24
CA LEU A 37 17.74 -12.40 17.77
C LEU A 37 19.28 -12.34 17.80
N SER A 38 19.87 -11.22 17.34
CA SER A 38 21.32 -10.96 17.42
C SER A 38 21.81 -10.85 18.86
N ASP A 39 21.05 -10.21 19.75
CA ASP A 39 21.38 -10.13 21.18
C ASP A 39 21.40 -11.51 21.87
N SER A 40 20.72 -12.49 21.28
CA SER A 40 20.68 -13.88 21.76
C SER A 40 21.88 -14.72 21.30
N GLU A 41 22.62 -14.26 20.28
CA GLU A 41 23.75 -14.94 19.65
C GLU A 41 24.90 -15.33 20.60
N PRO A 42 25.31 -14.51 21.60
CA PRO A 42 26.48 -14.81 22.43
C PRO A 42 26.43 -16.13 23.21
N GLY A 43 25.25 -16.75 23.34
CA GLY A 43 25.08 -18.06 23.98
C GLY A 43 25.14 -19.26 23.03
N TRP A 44 25.24 -19.04 21.71
CA TRP A 44 25.07 -20.09 20.71
C TRP A 44 26.43 -20.44 20.12
N VAL A 45 26.72 -21.74 20.03
CA VAL A 45 28.04 -22.23 19.58
C VAL A 45 27.89 -23.21 18.42
N GLY A 46 28.83 -23.14 17.47
CA GLY A 46 28.89 -24.06 16.32
C GLY A 46 27.63 -23.98 15.44
N SER A 47 27.07 -25.14 15.11
CA SER A 47 25.96 -25.25 14.14
C SER A 47 24.70 -24.48 14.53
N SER A 48 24.49 -24.21 15.81
CA SER A 48 23.36 -23.40 16.29
C SER A 48 23.53 -21.93 15.90
N ALA A 49 24.74 -21.36 16.03
CA ALA A 49 25.02 -20.00 15.58
C ALA A 49 24.85 -19.87 14.06
N ASP A 50 25.36 -20.85 13.29
CA ASP A 50 25.17 -20.87 11.83
C ASP A 50 23.69 -20.99 11.43
N ALA A 51 22.89 -21.74 12.20
CA ALA A 51 21.45 -21.85 11.97
C ALA A 51 20.74 -20.53 12.25
N LEU A 52 21.16 -19.80 13.29
CA LEU A 52 20.69 -18.46 13.61
C LEU A 52 20.90 -17.49 12.45
N VAL A 53 22.13 -17.43 11.94
CA VAL A 53 22.49 -16.55 10.82
C VAL A 53 21.61 -16.84 9.60
N ARG A 54 21.47 -18.13 9.22
CA ARG A 54 20.61 -18.50 8.08
C ARG A 54 19.14 -18.16 8.31
N MET A 55 18.65 -18.32 9.53
CA MET A 55 17.27 -17.97 9.88
C MET A 55 17.05 -16.46 9.80
N SER A 56 17.97 -15.67 10.35
CA SER A 56 18.02 -14.21 10.25
C SER A 56 18.01 -13.72 8.81
N GLU A 57 18.89 -14.25 7.96
CA GLU A 57 18.94 -13.90 6.53
C GLU A 57 17.65 -14.23 5.79
N THR A 58 17.06 -15.40 6.11
CA THR A 58 15.80 -15.83 5.51
C THR A 58 14.66 -14.91 5.93
N TRP A 59 14.57 -14.56 7.22
CA TRP A 59 13.56 -13.65 7.73
C TRP A 59 13.72 -12.26 7.11
N GLN A 60 14.94 -11.70 7.07
CA GLN A 60 15.18 -10.41 6.44
C GLN A 60 14.66 -10.38 4.99
N ARG A 61 14.99 -11.40 4.19
CA ARG A 61 14.52 -11.53 2.81
C ARG A 61 13.01 -11.59 2.69
N VAL A 62 12.34 -12.39 3.53
CA VAL A 62 10.87 -12.50 3.52
C VAL A 62 10.21 -11.18 3.93
N SER A 63 10.82 -10.47 4.89
CA SER A 63 10.37 -9.16 5.37
C SER A 63 10.44 -8.11 4.28
N ASP A 64 11.58 -8.02 3.58
CA ASP A 64 11.80 -7.07 2.50
C ASP A 64 10.85 -7.32 1.33
N ASN A 65 10.61 -8.59 0.99
CA ASN A 65 9.64 -8.97 -0.02
C ASN A 65 8.21 -8.56 0.38
N HIS A 66 7.80 -8.79 1.63
CA HIS A 66 6.48 -8.37 2.12
C HIS A 66 6.33 -6.85 2.12
N HIS A 67 7.34 -6.12 2.59
CA HIS A 67 7.33 -4.67 2.60
C HIS A 67 7.21 -4.09 1.18
N THR A 68 7.95 -4.66 0.23
CA THR A 68 7.89 -4.27 -1.19
C THR A 68 6.50 -4.51 -1.76
N ALA A 69 5.95 -5.72 -1.59
CA ALA A 69 4.63 -6.07 -2.11
C ALA A 69 3.51 -5.17 -1.54
N LEU A 70 3.54 -4.87 -0.23
CA LEU A 70 2.56 -3.97 0.38
C LEU A 70 2.69 -2.53 -0.12
N THR A 71 3.92 -2.05 -0.31
CA THR A 71 4.18 -0.71 -0.83
C THR A 71 3.73 -0.56 -2.28
N GLU A 72 3.99 -1.57 -3.12
CA GLU A 72 3.49 -1.62 -4.49
C GLU A 72 1.95 -1.64 -4.53
N GLN A 73 1.32 -2.43 -3.66
CA GLN A 73 -0.14 -2.46 -3.55
C GLN A 73 -0.71 -1.09 -3.14
N ALA A 74 -0.11 -0.43 -2.13
CA ALA A 74 -0.50 0.91 -1.72
C ALA A 74 -0.39 1.92 -2.88
N ALA A 75 0.70 1.86 -3.66
CA ALA A 75 0.90 2.70 -4.83
C ALA A 75 -0.15 2.44 -5.91
N HIS A 76 -0.48 1.19 -6.20
CA HIS A 76 -1.53 0.84 -7.16
C HIS A 76 -2.91 1.36 -6.74
N VAL A 77 -3.26 1.28 -5.46
CA VAL A 77 -4.51 1.84 -4.93
C VAL A 77 -4.53 3.36 -5.08
N ALA A 78 -3.43 4.04 -4.76
CA ALA A 78 -3.31 5.49 -4.94
C ALA A 78 -3.45 5.91 -6.41
N GLU A 79 -2.80 5.18 -7.32
CA GLU A 79 -2.87 5.44 -8.76
C GLU A 79 -4.28 5.20 -9.32
N ALA A 80 -4.96 4.13 -8.90
CA ALA A 80 -6.34 3.86 -9.27
C ALA A 80 -7.27 5.00 -8.79
N SER A 81 -7.07 5.48 -7.56
CA SER A 81 -7.84 6.59 -6.99
C SER A 81 -7.68 7.88 -7.81
N GLN A 82 -6.46 8.20 -8.24
CA GLN A 82 -6.19 9.36 -9.11
C GLN A 82 -6.89 9.24 -10.46
N ARG A 83 -6.91 8.04 -11.05
CA ARG A 83 -7.62 7.78 -12.32
C ARG A 83 -9.12 7.97 -12.17
N PHE A 84 -9.73 7.46 -11.10
CA PHE A 84 -11.15 7.65 -10.84
C PHE A 84 -11.50 9.14 -10.68
N ARG A 85 -10.72 9.89 -9.89
CA ARG A 85 -10.91 11.34 -9.74
C ARG A 85 -10.86 12.07 -11.09
N ALA A 86 -9.86 11.76 -11.91
CA ALA A 86 -9.71 12.40 -13.23
C ALA A 86 -10.84 12.04 -14.20
N MET A 87 -11.44 10.85 -14.08
CA MET A 87 -12.61 10.47 -14.87
C MET A 87 -13.87 11.23 -14.42
N ASP A 88 -14.08 11.33 -13.10
CA ASP A 88 -15.20 12.08 -12.53
C ASP A 88 -15.15 13.57 -12.91
N GLU A 89 -13.96 14.19 -12.81
CA GLU A 89 -13.77 15.60 -13.19
C GLU A 89 -14.06 15.86 -14.67
N ARG A 90 -13.62 14.96 -15.57
CA ARG A 90 -13.92 15.07 -17.01
C ARG A 90 -15.41 14.88 -17.29
N GLY A 91 -16.03 13.89 -16.67
CA GLY A 91 -17.47 13.65 -16.83
C GLY A 91 -18.31 14.84 -16.36
N ALA A 92 -17.93 15.46 -15.24
CA ALA A 92 -18.57 16.68 -14.75
C ALA A 92 -18.43 17.85 -15.74
N ALA A 93 -17.22 18.08 -16.28
CA ALA A 93 -16.98 19.13 -17.26
C ALA A 93 -17.76 18.93 -18.58
N ASP A 94 -17.86 17.69 -19.05
CA ASP A 94 -18.64 17.35 -20.25
C ASP A 94 -20.14 17.62 -20.03
N LEU A 95 -20.67 17.31 -18.83
CA LEU A 95 -22.05 17.59 -18.46
C LEU A 95 -22.32 19.10 -18.36
N GLU A 96 -21.42 19.88 -17.75
CA GLU A 96 -21.52 21.35 -17.70
C GLU A 96 -21.56 21.94 -19.12
N GLN A 97 -20.70 21.45 -20.02
CA GLN A 97 -20.68 21.90 -21.41
C GLN A 97 -22.01 21.60 -22.15
N ILE A 98 -22.60 20.43 -21.91
CA ILE A 98 -23.89 20.07 -22.52
C ILE A 98 -25.02 20.96 -21.98
N VAL A 99 -25.02 21.24 -20.67
CA VAL A 99 -26.01 22.13 -20.05
C VAL A 99 -25.90 23.55 -20.61
N ASP A 100 -24.69 24.11 -20.70
CA ASP A 100 -24.46 25.44 -21.27
C ASP A 100 -24.89 25.53 -22.75
N GLN A 101 -24.68 24.46 -23.52
CA GLN A 101 -25.16 24.38 -24.90
C GLN A 101 -26.69 24.28 -25.00
N ALA A 102 -27.34 23.58 -24.06
CA ALA A 102 -28.79 23.45 -24.02
C ALA A 102 -29.46 24.77 -23.60
N ASP A 103 -28.89 25.48 -22.63
CA ASP A 103 -29.41 26.76 -22.12
C ASP A 103 -29.14 27.93 -23.08
N GLY A 104 -28.10 27.86 -23.90
CA GLY A 104 -27.79 28.85 -24.94
C GLY A 104 -28.66 28.77 -26.21
N VAL A 105 -29.54 27.77 -26.32
CA VAL A 105 -30.42 27.53 -27.49
C VAL A 105 -31.87 27.97 -27.23
N ASN A 106 -32.15 28.66 -26.11
CA ASN A 106 -33.45 29.25 -25.78
C ASN A 106 -33.38 30.79 -25.78
#